data_AF-A0A940ETM6-F1
#
_entry.id   AF-A0A940ETM6-F1
#
_cell.length_a   1.000
_cell.length_b   1.000
_cell.length_c   1.000
_cell.angle_alpha   90.00
_cell.angle_beta   90.00
_cell.angle_gamma   90.00
#
_symmetry.space_group_name_H-M   'P 1'
#
loop_
_entity.id
_entity.type
_entity.pdbx_description
1 polymer ?
#
loop_
_entity_poly.entity_id
_entity_poly.type
_entity_poly.pdbx_seq_one_letter_code
_entity_poly.pdbx_strand_id
1 'polypeptide(L)'
;MTAPASLSAYKTDVACTAYDGVGTNTGGPTVNLPSGTNGQQQNSLPIGPGDAAKAIVCRYTNKSLPTLTIVKETLGGVDAFDFSGIFTAGTGGSVGFSIDSAISTPTLGGWSEKIFADPGCTGSLQPGATLLFPPSVPTTVTAGQQVCVIVQEYIPGTALPGYTDDAKVRADFVFTNATPSLSASYMVDDITTVSNSALELMKEVRNVTQGVTTFDVTNKAKSGDTLEYRVTYTNNAASPISNLTLNDVTPAYTTFVSSTAGTTPATLTACNKTTPANPPPAPAVACGAAQPAGGTGPVSWSFTGTLSPGGTGFVLFQVKVD
;
A
#
# COMPACT_ATOMS: atom_id res chain seq x y z
N MET A 1 10.62 18.54 17.28
CA MET A 1 11.90 17.81 17.20
C MET A 1 11.72 16.65 16.24
N THR A 2 12.32 16.72 15.06
CA THR A 2 12.38 15.62 14.09
C THR A 2 13.22 14.51 14.69
N ALA A 3 12.69 13.28 14.74
CA ALA A 3 13.47 12.12 15.14
C ALA A 3 14.71 12.00 14.24
N PRO A 4 15.88 11.60 14.76
CA PRO A 4 17.04 11.33 13.92
C PRO A 4 16.67 10.22 12.93
N ALA A 5 16.84 10.49 11.62
CA ALA A 5 16.58 9.50 10.59
C ALA A 5 17.50 8.28 10.83
N SER A 6 16.90 7.11 11.01
CA SER A 6 17.65 5.86 11.16
C SER A 6 18.42 5.54 9.87
N LEU A 7 19.69 5.14 9.99
CA LEU A 7 20.51 4.70 8.86
C LEU A 7 19.93 3.45 8.16
N SER A 8 19.01 2.72 8.80
CA SER A 8 18.28 1.60 8.18
C SER A 8 17.33 2.00 7.05
N ALA A 9 17.06 3.30 6.88
CA ALA A 9 16.23 3.84 5.80
C ALA A 9 17.04 4.24 4.54
N TYR A 10 18.35 3.99 4.53
CA TYR A 10 19.26 4.39 3.46
C TYR A 10 20.19 3.25 3.05
N LYS A 11 20.52 3.18 1.76
CA LYS A 11 21.63 2.39 1.22
C LYS A 11 22.77 3.33 0.86
N THR A 12 24.00 2.98 1.21
CA THR A 12 25.18 3.79 0.88
C THR A 12 25.91 3.18 -0.32
N ASP A 13 26.41 4.04 -1.21
CA ASP A 13 27.38 3.69 -2.26
C ASP A 13 28.68 4.48 -2.04
N VAL A 14 29.81 3.91 -2.45
CA VAL A 14 31.13 4.57 -2.45
C VAL A 14 31.73 4.52 -3.84
N ALA A 15 32.08 5.68 -4.38
CA ALA A 15 32.81 5.80 -5.64
C ALA A 15 34.06 6.65 -5.46
N CYS A 16 35.17 6.24 -6.08
CA CYS A 16 36.44 6.96 -6.01
C CYS A 16 36.91 7.38 -7.40
N THR A 17 37.45 8.58 -7.51
CA THR A 17 37.95 9.18 -8.75
C THR A 17 39.38 9.60 -8.55
N ALA A 18 40.24 9.30 -9.53
CA ALA A 18 41.64 9.70 -9.55
C ALA A 18 41.84 10.91 -10.47
N TYR A 19 42.50 11.95 -9.96
CA TYR A 19 42.80 13.19 -10.66
C TYR A 19 44.30 13.30 -10.89
N ASP A 20 44.70 13.63 -12.12
CA ASP A 20 46.12 13.73 -12.54
C ASP A 20 46.87 14.94 -11.94
N GLY A 21 46.15 15.85 -11.26
CA GLY A 21 46.75 16.98 -10.56
C GLY A 21 47.27 18.10 -11.46
N VAL A 22 47.02 18.05 -12.77
CA VAL A 22 47.54 19.03 -13.75
C VAL A 22 46.44 20.02 -14.17
N GLY A 23 45.88 20.79 -13.24
CA GLY A 23 45.08 22.00 -13.52
C GLY A 23 43.78 21.83 -14.35
N THR A 24 43.51 20.65 -14.91
CA THR A 24 42.29 20.27 -15.58
C THR A 24 41.51 19.37 -14.62
N ASN A 25 40.29 19.77 -14.24
CA ASN A 25 39.40 18.96 -13.38
C ASN A 25 38.88 17.68 -14.08
N THR A 26 39.66 17.07 -14.95
CA THR A 26 39.34 15.84 -15.69
C THR A 26 39.84 14.63 -14.90
N GLY A 27 39.07 14.25 -13.87
CA GLY A 27 39.28 13.00 -13.12
C GLY A 27 38.63 11.80 -13.82
N GLY A 28 39.23 10.62 -13.68
CA GLY A 28 38.71 9.34 -14.17
C GLY A 28 38.48 8.33 -13.04
N PRO A 29 37.71 7.25 -13.26
CA PRO A 29 37.53 6.20 -12.27
C PRO A 29 38.88 5.62 -11.83
N THR A 30 39.00 5.25 -10.55
CA THR A 30 40.19 4.55 -10.05
C THR A 30 40.35 3.19 -10.72
N VAL A 31 41.60 2.75 -10.90
CA VAL A 31 41.97 1.47 -11.52
C VAL A 31 41.39 0.28 -10.73
N ASN A 32 41.29 0.40 -9.41
CA ASN A 32 40.64 -0.58 -8.54
C ASN A 32 39.35 -0.01 -7.94
N LEU A 33 38.47 -0.91 -7.51
CA LEU A 33 37.23 -0.57 -6.81
C LEU A 33 37.42 -0.62 -5.29
N PRO A 34 36.65 0.18 -4.51
CA PRO A 34 36.59 0.06 -3.06
C PRO A 34 36.10 -1.33 -2.61
N SER A 35 36.58 -1.81 -1.48
CA SER A 35 36.30 -3.14 -0.93
C SER A 35 34.86 -3.33 -0.40
N GLY A 36 34.02 -2.29 -0.45
CA GLY A 36 32.65 -2.32 0.05
C GLY A 36 31.86 -1.08 -0.33
N THR A 37 30.53 -1.18 -0.24
CA THR A 37 29.59 -0.11 -0.56
C THR A 37 28.92 0.50 0.68
N ASN A 38 28.87 -0.22 1.80
CA ASN A 38 28.23 0.31 3.01
C ASN A 38 29.11 1.39 3.67
N GLY A 39 28.50 2.47 4.17
CA GLY A 39 29.19 3.52 4.93
C GLY A 39 29.33 3.22 6.42
N GLN A 40 29.03 1.98 6.83
CA GLN A 40 28.92 1.54 8.24
C GLN A 40 30.05 0.58 8.66
N GLN A 41 30.88 0.12 7.71
CA GLN A 41 32.08 -0.68 7.90
C GLN A 41 33.28 -0.02 7.21
N GLN A 42 34.47 -0.49 7.56
CA GLN A 42 35.71 0.02 6.99
C GLN A 42 35.85 -0.40 5.53
N ASN A 43 35.93 0.56 4.61
CA ASN A 43 36.19 0.32 3.20
C ASN A 43 37.66 0.62 2.89
N SER A 44 38.30 -0.24 2.11
CA SER A 44 39.67 -0.09 1.63
C SER A 44 39.66 0.08 0.10
N LEU A 45 40.53 0.94 -0.42
CA LEU A 45 40.75 1.09 -1.86
C LEU A 45 42.20 0.71 -2.17
N PRO A 46 42.46 -0.44 -2.83
CA PRO A 46 43.80 -0.76 -3.29
C PRO A 46 44.26 0.24 -4.35
N ILE A 47 45.41 0.90 -4.19
CA ILE A 47 45.93 1.84 -5.20
C ILE A 47 46.83 1.07 -6.19
N GLY A 48 46.40 1.02 -7.45
CA GLY A 48 47.18 0.41 -8.53
C GLY A 48 48.26 1.36 -9.07
N PRO A 49 49.28 0.84 -9.79
CA PRO A 49 50.36 1.66 -10.36
C PRO A 49 49.86 2.80 -11.27
N GLY A 50 48.71 2.62 -11.93
CA GLY A 50 48.09 3.62 -12.79
C GLY A 50 47.47 4.82 -12.06
N ASP A 51 47.27 4.73 -10.74
CA ASP A 51 46.79 5.82 -9.90
C ASP A 51 47.84 6.30 -8.89
N ALA A 52 49.04 5.73 -8.95
CA ALA A 52 50.16 6.21 -8.15
C ALA A 52 50.44 7.68 -8.49
N ALA A 53 50.54 8.52 -7.45
CA ALA A 53 50.69 9.98 -7.54
C ALA A 53 49.48 10.79 -8.04
N LYS A 54 48.31 10.16 -8.27
CA LYS A 54 47.06 10.89 -8.52
C LYS A 54 46.38 11.30 -7.22
N ALA A 55 45.65 12.41 -7.22
CA ALA A 55 44.77 12.77 -6.12
C ALA A 55 43.50 11.90 -6.16
N ILE A 56 43.20 11.19 -5.07
CA ILE A 56 42.02 10.32 -4.99
C ILE A 56 40.92 11.02 -4.19
N VAL A 57 39.76 11.18 -4.81
CA VAL A 57 38.55 11.68 -4.14
C VAL A 57 37.52 10.56 -4.11
N CYS A 58 37.19 10.10 -2.90
CA CYS A 58 36.11 9.15 -2.67
C CYS A 58 34.87 9.86 -2.16
N ARG A 59 33.71 9.58 -2.77
CA ARG A 59 32.42 10.15 -2.40
C ARG A 59 31.48 9.05 -1.93
N TYR A 60 31.01 9.19 -0.70
CA TYR A 60 29.91 8.40 -0.16
C TYR A 60 28.59 9.04 -0.59
N THR A 61 27.70 8.27 -1.19
CA THR A 61 26.36 8.71 -1.59
C THR A 61 25.32 7.90 -0.83
N ASN A 62 24.59 8.55 0.08
CA ASN A 62 23.47 7.93 0.78
C ASN A 62 22.20 8.04 -0.08
N LYS A 63 21.63 6.89 -0.41
CA LYS A 63 20.41 6.77 -1.22
C LYS A 63 19.28 6.26 -0.34
N SER A 64 18.21 7.05 -0.18
CA SER A 64 17.02 6.62 0.56
C SER A 64 16.44 5.33 -0.04
N LEU A 65 16.06 4.39 0.83
CA LEU A 65 15.40 3.16 0.42
C LEU A 65 13.95 3.44 -0.01
N PRO A 66 13.48 2.84 -1.12
CA PRO A 66 12.06 2.82 -1.46
C PRO A 66 11.16 2.16 -0.41
N THR A 67 9.85 2.39 -0.53
CA THR A 67 8.81 1.68 0.20
C THR A 67 7.79 1.07 -0.77
N LEU A 68 7.33 -0.14 -0.50
CA LEU A 68 6.22 -0.79 -1.21
C LEU A 68 5.06 -0.99 -0.23
N THR A 69 3.85 -0.63 -0.64
CA THR A 69 2.60 -0.88 0.09
C THR A 69 1.61 -1.48 -0.88
N ILE A 70 0.82 -2.45 -0.43
CA ILE A 70 -0.26 -3.07 -1.21
C ILE A 70 -1.54 -2.98 -0.38
N VAL A 71 -2.58 -2.46 -1.01
CA VAL A 71 -3.92 -2.27 -0.47
C VAL A 71 -4.84 -3.26 -1.18
N LYS A 72 -5.21 -4.33 -0.47
CA LYS A 72 -6.14 -5.34 -0.98
C LYS A 72 -7.55 -4.76 -1.05
N GLU A 73 -8.06 -4.56 -2.26
CA GLU A 73 -9.50 -4.41 -2.50
C GLU A 73 -10.03 -5.82 -2.77
N THR A 74 -10.61 -6.48 -1.77
CA THR A 74 -11.21 -7.78 -2.04
C THR A 74 -12.43 -7.57 -2.95
N LEU A 75 -12.49 -8.36 -4.03
CA LEU A 75 -13.72 -8.74 -4.70
C LEU A 75 -13.79 -10.26 -4.59
N GLY A 76 -14.50 -10.75 -3.57
CA GLY A 76 -14.75 -12.18 -3.42
C GLY A 76 -15.52 -12.75 -4.62
N GLY A 77 -15.00 -13.81 -5.24
CA GLY A 77 -15.63 -14.49 -6.38
C GLY A 77 -14.74 -15.57 -7.02
N VAL A 78 -15.19 -16.13 -8.14
CA VAL A 78 -14.32 -16.79 -9.14
C VAL A 78 -14.06 -15.77 -10.26
N ASP A 79 -12.98 -15.91 -11.03
CA ASP A 79 -12.49 -14.95 -12.05
C ASP A 79 -11.46 -13.92 -11.52
N ALA A 80 -11.09 -12.94 -12.36
CA ALA A 80 -10.10 -11.93 -12.03
C ALA A 80 -10.60 -10.89 -11.01
N PHE A 81 -9.76 -10.52 -10.06
CA PHE A 81 -9.96 -9.37 -9.18
C PHE A 81 -8.67 -8.58 -8.96
N ASP A 82 -8.81 -7.32 -8.59
CA ASP A 82 -7.73 -6.33 -8.62
C ASP A 82 -7.46 -5.74 -7.22
N PHE A 83 -6.20 -5.46 -6.91
CA PHE A 83 -5.82 -4.70 -5.73
C PHE A 83 -4.67 -3.74 -6.03
N SER A 84 -4.59 -2.64 -5.28
CA SER A 84 -3.65 -1.56 -5.60
C SER A 84 -2.36 -1.66 -4.81
N GLY A 85 -1.27 -1.14 -5.35
CA GLY A 85 0.00 -1.02 -4.65
C GLY A 85 0.73 0.26 -5.03
N ILE A 86 1.52 0.78 -4.10
CA ILE A 86 2.31 1.99 -4.27
C ILE A 86 3.76 1.68 -3.94
N PHE A 87 4.62 1.84 -4.93
CA PHE A 87 6.06 1.92 -4.75
C PHE A 87 6.50 3.39 -4.72
N THR A 88 7.10 3.85 -3.63
CA THR A 88 7.66 5.20 -3.52
C THR A 88 9.17 5.14 -3.63
N ALA A 89 9.73 5.71 -4.69
CA ALA A 89 11.16 5.71 -4.93
C ALA A 89 11.89 6.65 -3.96
N GLY A 90 12.84 6.14 -3.18
CA GLY A 90 13.68 6.99 -2.33
C GLY A 90 14.72 7.79 -3.12
N THR A 91 15.16 7.27 -4.28
CA THR A 91 16.11 7.91 -5.20
C THR A 91 15.83 7.54 -6.65
N GLY A 92 16.59 8.10 -7.61
CA GLY A 92 16.48 7.71 -9.01
C GLY A 92 16.98 6.30 -9.31
N GLY A 93 16.26 5.56 -10.12
CA GLY A 93 16.57 4.17 -10.48
C GLY A 93 15.52 3.56 -11.39
N SER A 94 15.46 2.23 -11.42
CA SER A 94 14.45 1.47 -12.15
C SER A 94 13.84 0.40 -11.26
N VAL A 95 12.52 0.31 -11.20
CA VAL A 95 11.78 -0.72 -10.45
C VAL A 95 11.15 -1.73 -11.40
N GLY A 96 11.38 -3.02 -11.18
CA GLY A 96 10.64 -4.12 -11.80
C GLY A 96 9.74 -4.80 -10.78
N PHE A 97 8.55 -5.22 -11.20
CA PHE A 97 7.62 -5.98 -10.36
C PHE A 97 7.52 -7.43 -10.81
N SER A 98 7.29 -8.34 -9.88
CA SER A 98 7.06 -9.76 -10.15
C SER A 98 6.30 -10.42 -9.01
N ILE A 99 5.83 -11.65 -9.23
CA ILE A 99 5.40 -12.56 -8.17
C ILE A 99 6.54 -13.51 -7.87
N ASP A 100 7.06 -13.49 -6.64
CA ASP A 100 8.16 -14.36 -6.22
C ASP A 100 7.71 -15.80 -6.02
N SER A 101 6.54 -15.96 -5.43
CA SER A 101 5.86 -17.24 -5.24
C SER A 101 4.37 -17.00 -5.07
N ALA A 102 3.53 -17.92 -5.54
CA ALA A 102 2.11 -18.00 -5.22
C ALA A 102 1.81 -19.42 -4.76
N ILE A 103 1.25 -19.57 -3.56
CA ILE A 103 0.98 -20.87 -2.94
C ILE A 103 -0.48 -20.97 -2.56
N SER A 104 -1.23 -21.80 -3.30
CA SER A 104 -2.63 -22.03 -2.98
C SER A 104 -2.81 -23.09 -1.89
N THR A 105 -3.75 -22.87 -0.97
CA THR A 105 -4.15 -23.81 0.08
C THR A 105 -5.66 -24.06 0.05
N PRO A 106 -6.12 -25.29 -0.26
CA PRO A 106 -5.33 -26.43 -0.72
C PRO A 106 -4.71 -26.18 -2.09
N THR A 107 -3.69 -26.97 -2.44
CA THR A 107 -3.00 -26.85 -3.73
C THR A 107 -3.98 -27.11 -4.88
N LEU A 108 -4.14 -26.11 -5.74
CA LEU A 108 -5.04 -26.09 -6.87
C LEU A 108 -4.34 -25.37 -8.02
N GLY A 109 -4.36 -25.96 -9.22
CA GLY A 109 -3.81 -25.31 -10.40
C GLY A 109 -4.79 -24.27 -10.98
N GLY A 110 -4.24 -23.23 -11.60
CA GLY A 110 -4.98 -22.23 -12.37
C GLY A 110 -5.02 -20.84 -11.74
N TRP A 111 -4.56 -20.68 -10.50
CA TRP A 111 -4.30 -19.37 -9.91
C TRP A 111 -3.22 -18.66 -10.71
N SER A 112 -3.34 -17.34 -10.88
CA SER A 112 -2.33 -16.56 -11.59
C SER A 112 -2.50 -15.08 -11.34
N GLU A 113 -1.37 -14.37 -11.32
CA GLU A 113 -1.37 -12.94 -11.08
C GLU A 113 -0.73 -12.17 -12.25
N LYS A 114 -1.24 -10.97 -12.46
CA LYS A 114 -0.68 -9.97 -13.36
C LYS A 114 -0.49 -8.67 -12.60
N ILE A 115 0.48 -7.87 -13.01
CA ILE A 115 0.69 -6.54 -12.43
C ILE A 115 0.56 -5.54 -13.57
N PHE A 116 -0.30 -4.54 -13.40
CA PHE A 116 -0.56 -3.47 -14.35
C PHE A 116 -0.15 -2.13 -13.76
N ALA A 117 0.25 -1.18 -14.61
CA ALA A 117 0.48 0.19 -14.19
C ALA A 117 -0.84 0.90 -13.87
N ASP A 118 -0.84 1.71 -12.81
CA ASP A 118 -1.92 2.63 -12.44
C ASP A 118 -1.40 4.07 -12.39
N PRO A 119 -1.16 4.74 -13.53
CA PRO A 119 -0.54 6.08 -13.52
C PRO A 119 -1.35 7.14 -12.77
N GLY A 120 -2.67 6.92 -12.60
CA GLY A 120 -3.56 7.82 -11.88
C GLY A 120 -3.66 7.52 -10.37
N CYS A 121 -3.05 6.43 -9.90
CA CYS A 121 -3.26 5.90 -8.54
C CYS A 121 -4.75 5.81 -8.20
N THR A 122 -5.56 5.35 -9.15
CA THR A 122 -7.02 5.31 -9.03
C THR A 122 -7.49 4.14 -8.16
N GLY A 123 -6.62 3.13 -7.94
CA GLY A 123 -6.96 1.92 -7.20
C GLY A 123 -7.73 0.88 -8.02
N SER A 124 -8.06 1.16 -9.29
CA SER A 124 -8.83 0.26 -10.16
C SER A 124 -8.13 0.05 -11.50
N LEU A 125 -8.26 -1.15 -12.08
CA LEU A 125 -7.67 -1.44 -13.38
C LEU A 125 -8.31 -0.58 -14.49
N GLN A 126 -7.50 0.27 -15.12
CA GLN A 126 -7.96 1.14 -16.19
C GLN A 126 -7.95 0.45 -17.55
N PRO A 127 -8.88 0.77 -18.47
CA PRO A 127 -8.84 0.27 -19.84
C PRO A 127 -7.50 0.60 -20.53
N GLY A 128 -6.83 -0.42 -21.06
CA GLY A 128 -5.54 -0.25 -21.74
C GLY A 128 -4.35 -0.04 -20.80
N ALA A 129 -4.48 -0.33 -19.50
CA ALA A 129 -3.37 -0.30 -18.56
C ALA A 129 -2.18 -1.14 -19.05
N THR A 130 -0.97 -0.60 -18.90
CA THR A 130 0.26 -1.27 -19.33
C THR A 130 0.54 -2.46 -18.42
N LEU A 131 0.75 -3.65 -18.99
CA LEU A 131 1.17 -4.84 -18.26
C LEU A 131 2.65 -4.68 -17.83
N LEU A 132 2.89 -4.74 -16.52
CA LEU A 132 4.22 -4.69 -15.90
C LEU A 132 4.75 -6.08 -15.52
N PHE A 133 3.87 -7.08 -15.37
CA PHE A 133 4.20 -8.48 -15.20
C PHE A 133 3.02 -9.37 -15.61
N PRO A 134 3.21 -10.51 -16.30
CA PRO A 134 4.48 -11.11 -16.76
C PRO A 134 4.83 -10.79 -18.24
N PRO A 135 6.13 -10.73 -18.63
CA PRO A 135 7.33 -10.73 -17.76
C PRO A 135 7.52 -9.37 -17.08
N SER A 136 8.44 -9.28 -16.11
CA SER A 136 8.75 -8.02 -15.43
C SER A 136 9.22 -6.94 -16.41
N VAL A 137 8.55 -5.79 -16.42
CA VAL A 137 8.90 -4.61 -17.24
C VAL A 137 9.43 -3.50 -16.32
N PRO A 138 10.73 -3.15 -16.41
CA PRO A 138 11.31 -2.11 -15.55
C PRO A 138 10.74 -0.71 -15.83
N THR A 139 10.40 0.01 -14.76
CA THR A 139 9.90 1.39 -14.79
C THR A 139 10.94 2.33 -14.20
N THR A 140 11.39 3.30 -15.00
CA THR A 140 12.36 4.32 -14.53
C THR A 140 11.67 5.34 -13.63
N VAL A 141 12.32 5.67 -12.51
CA VAL A 141 11.79 6.59 -11.49
C VAL A 141 12.84 7.60 -11.05
N THR A 142 12.38 8.73 -10.53
CA THR A 142 13.18 9.75 -9.85
C THR A 142 12.92 9.77 -8.35
N ALA A 143 13.74 10.49 -7.58
CA ALA A 143 13.58 10.57 -6.13
C ALA A 143 12.20 11.16 -5.74
N GLY A 144 11.48 10.47 -4.86
CA GLY A 144 10.14 10.83 -4.39
C GLY A 144 9.00 10.41 -5.33
N GLN A 145 9.29 9.86 -6.52
CA GLN A 145 8.27 9.44 -7.47
C GLN A 145 7.51 8.21 -6.96
N GLN A 146 6.19 8.23 -7.11
CA GLN A 146 5.33 7.08 -6.85
C GLN A 146 5.06 6.32 -8.15
N VAL A 147 5.13 4.99 -8.08
CA VAL A 147 4.66 4.06 -9.10
C VAL A 147 3.51 3.29 -8.49
N CYS A 148 2.30 3.63 -8.90
CA CYS A 148 1.10 2.92 -8.51
C CYS A 148 0.85 1.77 -9.49
N VAL A 149 0.45 0.62 -8.95
CA VAL A 149 0.19 -0.61 -9.70
C VAL A 149 -1.13 -1.23 -9.28
N ILE A 150 -1.75 -1.98 -10.19
CA ILE A 150 -2.83 -2.92 -9.88
C ILE A 150 -2.29 -4.33 -10.01
N VAL A 151 -2.38 -5.12 -8.96
CA VAL A 151 -2.17 -6.57 -9.04
C VAL A 151 -3.53 -7.20 -9.27
N GLN A 152 -3.64 -7.90 -10.40
CA GLN A 152 -4.82 -8.67 -10.77
C GLN A 152 -4.56 -10.14 -10.45
N GLU A 153 -5.33 -10.69 -9.54
CA GLU A 153 -5.35 -12.11 -9.19
C GLU A 153 -6.46 -12.82 -9.97
N TYR A 154 -6.21 -14.02 -10.47
CA TYR A 154 -7.21 -14.85 -11.16
C TYR A 154 -7.55 -16.06 -10.32
N ILE A 155 -8.80 -16.13 -9.85
CA ILE A 155 -9.31 -17.26 -9.07
C ILE A 155 -9.85 -18.34 -10.03
N PRO A 156 -9.33 -19.58 -9.99
CA PRO A 156 -9.87 -20.69 -10.78
C PRO A 156 -11.35 -20.90 -10.49
N GLY A 157 -12.15 -21.16 -11.53
CA GLY A 157 -13.57 -21.50 -11.36
C GLY A 157 -13.85 -22.77 -10.54
N THR A 158 -12.82 -23.60 -10.30
CA THR A 158 -12.87 -24.80 -9.45
C THR A 158 -12.49 -24.54 -8.01
N ALA A 159 -12.02 -23.33 -7.66
CA ALA A 159 -11.68 -22.97 -6.30
C ALA A 159 -12.95 -22.85 -5.45
N LEU A 160 -12.91 -23.43 -4.25
CA LEU A 160 -14.06 -23.47 -3.34
C LEU A 160 -13.90 -22.45 -2.21
N PRO A 161 -14.99 -22.02 -1.55
CA PRO A 161 -14.91 -21.15 -0.39
C PRO A 161 -13.95 -21.70 0.68
N GLY A 162 -13.11 -20.82 1.22
CA GLY A 162 -12.03 -21.14 2.16
C GLY A 162 -10.70 -21.49 1.49
N TYR A 163 -10.67 -21.67 0.17
CA TYR A 163 -9.40 -21.83 -0.55
C TYR A 163 -8.65 -20.51 -0.52
N THR A 164 -7.35 -20.56 -0.36
CA THR A 164 -6.50 -19.39 -0.30
C THR A 164 -5.42 -19.44 -1.36
N ASP A 165 -4.89 -18.28 -1.71
CA ASP A 165 -3.64 -18.13 -2.45
C ASP A 165 -2.76 -17.11 -1.74
N ASP A 166 -1.53 -17.50 -1.40
CA ASP A 166 -0.51 -16.66 -0.75
C ASP A 166 0.54 -16.25 -1.79
N ALA A 167 0.34 -15.06 -2.38
CA ALA A 167 1.15 -14.47 -3.42
C ALA A 167 2.15 -13.45 -2.84
N LYS A 168 3.44 -13.65 -3.09
CA LYS A 168 4.52 -12.76 -2.66
C LYS A 168 4.84 -11.77 -3.76
N VAL A 169 4.23 -10.59 -3.71
CA VAL A 169 4.50 -9.51 -4.67
C VAL A 169 5.86 -8.90 -4.36
N ARG A 170 6.76 -8.95 -5.35
CA ARG A 170 8.14 -8.47 -5.26
C ARG A 170 8.33 -7.21 -6.11
N ALA A 171 9.02 -6.22 -5.56
CA ALA A 171 9.56 -5.09 -6.29
C ALA A 171 11.09 -5.08 -6.19
N ASP A 172 11.78 -5.24 -7.33
CA ASP A 172 13.23 -5.16 -7.44
C ASP A 172 13.63 -3.80 -7.98
N PHE A 173 14.42 -3.07 -7.20
CA PHE A 173 14.88 -1.73 -7.53
C PHE A 173 16.37 -1.74 -7.85
N VAL A 174 16.76 -1.18 -8.99
CA VAL A 174 18.16 -0.95 -9.39
C VAL A 174 18.45 0.55 -9.35
N PHE A 175 19.45 0.94 -8.55
CA PHE A 175 19.79 2.35 -8.35
C PHE A 175 20.55 2.90 -9.57
N THR A 176 20.21 4.13 -9.99
CA THR A 176 21.03 4.84 -10.99
C THR A 176 22.38 5.28 -10.39
N ASN A 177 23.39 5.46 -11.24
CA ASN A 177 24.72 5.98 -10.87
C ASN A 177 25.36 5.18 -9.71
N ALA A 178 25.23 3.85 -9.73
CA ALA A 178 25.91 2.94 -8.80
C ALA A 178 26.85 2.03 -9.60
N THR A 179 28.13 2.04 -9.24
CA THR A 179 29.17 1.16 -9.81
C THR A 179 30.02 0.59 -8.68
N PRO A 180 29.98 -0.73 -8.41
CA PRO A 180 29.15 -1.76 -9.07
C PRO A 180 27.64 -1.52 -8.90
N SER A 181 26.82 -2.14 -9.75
CA SER A 181 25.37 -1.96 -9.74
C SER A 181 24.79 -2.32 -8.37
N LEU A 182 24.00 -1.42 -7.81
CA LEU A 182 23.33 -1.61 -6.54
C LEU A 182 21.86 -1.94 -6.78
N SER A 183 21.32 -2.90 -6.03
CA SER A 183 19.88 -3.23 -6.05
C SER A 183 19.28 -3.40 -4.65
N ALA A 184 17.98 -3.26 -4.53
CA ALA A 184 17.21 -3.58 -3.33
C ALA A 184 15.95 -4.35 -3.75
N SER A 185 15.45 -5.24 -2.88
CA SER A 185 14.22 -5.98 -3.13
C SER A 185 13.26 -5.77 -1.98
N TYR A 186 11.98 -5.65 -2.30
CA TYR A 186 10.89 -5.45 -1.37
C TYR A 186 9.83 -6.49 -1.66
N MET A 187 9.25 -7.05 -0.60
CA MET A 187 8.19 -8.05 -0.69
C MET A 187 7.00 -7.64 0.14
N VAL A 188 5.83 -7.94 -0.37
CA VAL A 188 4.58 -7.92 0.39
C VAL A 188 3.89 -9.25 0.15
N ASP A 189 3.50 -9.91 1.24
CA ASP A 189 2.67 -11.10 1.19
C ASP A 189 1.22 -10.65 1.00
N ASP A 190 0.56 -11.19 -0.04
CA ASP A 190 -0.86 -11.04 -0.28
C ASP A 190 -1.54 -12.39 -0.12
N ILE A 191 -2.55 -12.45 0.75
CA ILE A 191 -3.33 -13.67 0.96
C ILE A 191 -4.73 -13.43 0.42
N THR A 192 -5.06 -14.13 -0.64
CA THR A 192 -6.39 -14.20 -1.23
C THR A 192 -7.16 -15.34 -0.60
N THR A 193 -8.45 -15.15 -0.37
CA THR A 193 -9.33 -16.21 0.15
C THR A 193 -10.62 -16.21 -0.65
N VAL A 194 -10.93 -17.33 -1.29
CA VAL A 194 -12.21 -17.56 -1.95
C VAL A 194 -13.28 -17.55 -0.87
N SER A 195 -14.32 -16.76 -1.07
CA SER A 195 -15.44 -16.65 -0.16
C SER A 195 -16.74 -16.77 -0.92
N ASN A 196 -17.73 -17.43 -0.33
CA ASN A 196 -19.12 -17.39 -0.77
C ASN A 196 -19.93 -16.31 -0.03
N SER A 197 -19.25 -15.37 0.64
CA SER A 197 -19.93 -14.33 1.40
C SER A 197 -20.75 -13.47 0.46
N ALA A 198 -22.07 -13.53 0.64
CA ALA A 198 -23.03 -12.73 -0.12
C ALA A 198 -22.75 -11.22 0.02
N LEU A 199 -22.24 -10.82 1.18
CA LEU A 199 -21.87 -9.45 1.49
C LEU A 199 -20.36 -9.37 1.74
N GLU A 200 -19.70 -8.50 0.99
CA GLU A 200 -18.30 -8.15 1.16
C GLU A 200 -18.16 -6.82 1.90
N LEU A 201 -17.14 -6.70 2.74
CA LEU A 201 -16.83 -5.50 3.51
C LEU A 201 -15.36 -5.12 3.35
N MET A 202 -15.10 -3.87 2.97
CA MET A 202 -13.76 -3.29 2.91
C MET A 202 -13.67 -2.12 3.88
N LYS A 203 -12.68 -2.16 4.79
CA LYS A 203 -12.43 -1.08 5.75
C LYS A 203 -11.13 -0.37 5.43
N GLU A 204 -11.22 0.93 5.28
CA GLU A 204 -10.09 1.81 5.02
C GLU A 204 -10.10 2.97 6.01
N VAL A 205 -8.99 3.71 6.08
CA VAL A 205 -8.75 4.80 7.02
C VAL A 205 -8.00 5.94 6.35
N ARG A 206 -8.26 7.17 6.79
CA ARG A 206 -7.46 8.36 6.46
C ARG A 206 -7.27 9.26 7.68
N ASN A 207 -6.15 9.99 7.72
CA ASN A 207 -5.89 10.99 8.75
C ASN A 207 -6.38 12.36 8.30
N VAL A 208 -7.57 12.76 8.77
CA VAL A 208 -8.18 14.04 8.36
C VAL A 208 -7.49 15.24 8.99
N THR A 209 -6.86 15.09 10.16
CA THR A 209 -6.07 16.17 10.80
C THR A 209 -4.85 16.55 9.97
N GLN A 210 -4.26 15.58 9.28
CA GLN A 210 -3.11 15.79 8.40
C GLN A 210 -3.50 16.22 6.98
N GLY A 211 -4.79 16.43 6.71
CA GLY A 211 -5.30 16.81 5.39
C GLY A 211 -5.23 15.70 4.35
N VAL A 212 -5.10 14.44 4.78
CA VAL A 212 -5.06 13.29 3.86
C VAL A 212 -6.45 13.09 3.26
N THR A 213 -6.55 13.16 1.93
CA THR A 213 -7.82 13.05 1.20
C THR A 213 -8.12 11.64 0.71
N THR A 214 -7.09 10.83 0.45
CA THR A 214 -7.20 9.44 -0.01
C THR A 214 -7.38 8.49 1.18
N PHE A 215 -8.08 7.39 0.96
CA PHE A 215 -8.21 6.30 1.92
C PHE A 215 -7.13 5.25 1.66
N ASP A 216 -6.71 4.55 2.72
CA ASP A 216 -5.72 3.47 2.70
C ASP A 216 -6.10 2.43 3.78
N VAL A 217 -5.62 1.20 3.70
CA VAL A 217 -5.83 0.17 4.75
C VAL A 217 -4.88 0.34 5.93
N THR A 218 -3.84 1.17 5.78
CA THR A 218 -2.95 1.55 6.88
C THR A 218 -2.96 3.05 7.10
N ASN A 219 -2.70 3.48 8.33
CA ASN A 219 -2.54 4.89 8.62
C ASN A 219 -1.52 5.12 9.74
N LYS A 220 -0.82 6.27 9.67
CA LYS A 220 0.08 6.75 10.71
C LYS A 220 -0.57 7.93 11.42
N ALA A 221 -0.91 7.73 12.70
CA ALA A 221 -1.57 8.72 13.52
C ALA A 221 -0.76 9.01 14.79
N LYS A 222 -0.84 10.25 15.27
CA LYS A 222 -0.34 10.64 16.59
C LYS A 222 -1.51 10.91 17.53
N SER A 223 -1.26 10.87 18.84
CA SER A 223 -2.20 11.38 19.84
C SER A 223 -2.69 12.77 19.45
N GLY A 224 -4.00 12.97 19.48
CA GLY A 224 -4.68 14.18 19.04
C GLY A 224 -5.16 14.18 17.58
N ASP A 225 -4.66 13.29 16.71
CA ASP A 225 -5.12 13.18 15.33
C ASP A 225 -6.54 12.60 15.26
N THR A 226 -7.33 13.09 14.31
CA THR A 226 -8.65 12.54 13.97
C THR A 226 -8.50 11.64 12.76
N LEU A 227 -8.95 10.41 12.90
CA LEU A 227 -8.98 9.40 11.84
C LEU A 227 -10.41 9.24 11.36
N GLU A 228 -10.59 9.14 10.05
CA GLU A 228 -11.84 8.76 9.44
C GLU A 228 -11.72 7.38 8.83
N TYR A 229 -12.59 6.48 9.24
CA TYR A 229 -12.72 5.14 8.68
C TYR A 229 -13.86 5.11 7.67
N ARG A 230 -13.65 4.41 6.56
CA ARG A 230 -14.66 4.07 5.55
C ARG A 230 -14.89 2.57 5.57
N VAL A 231 -16.14 2.15 5.70
CA VAL A 231 -16.55 0.76 5.54
C VAL A 231 -17.43 0.68 4.32
N THR A 232 -16.86 0.16 3.23
CA THR A 232 -17.56 -0.12 1.97
C THR A 232 -18.19 -1.50 2.06
N TYR A 233 -19.41 -1.64 1.57
CA TYR A 233 -20.14 -2.89 1.52
C TYR A 233 -20.60 -3.18 0.09
N THR A 234 -20.48 -4.42 -0.36
CA THR A 234 -20.89 -4.85 -1.71
C THR A 234 -21.66 -6.17 -1.63
N ASN A 235 -22.80 -6.25 -2.33
CA ASN A 235 -23.53 -7.50 -2.48
C ASN A 235 -22.99 -8.30 -3.68
N ASN A 236 -22.20 -9.33 -3.39
CA ASN A 236 -21.65 -10.23 -4.40
C ASN A 236 -22.57 -11.45 -4.67
N ALA A 237 -23.70 -11.58 -3.96
CA ALA A 237 -24.67 -12.63 -4.26
C ALA A 237 -25.54 -12.29 -5.48
N ALA A 238 -26.04 -13.34 -6.14
CA ALA A 238 -27.02 -13.23 -7.21
C ALA A 238 -28.42 -12.80 -6.73
N SER A 239 -28.64 -12.74 -5.41
CA SER A 239 -29.91 -12.36 -4.78
C SER A 239 -29.78 -11.07 -3.97
N PRO A 240 -30.82 -10.22 -3.91
CA PRO A 240 -30.80 -9.02 -3.06
C PRO A 240 -30.64 -9.35 -1.57
N ILE A 241 -29.88 -8.52 -0.85
CA ILE A 241 -29.72 -8.58 0.61
C ILE A 241 -30.69 -7.60 1.25
N SER A 242 -31.48 -8.06 2.23
CA SER A 242 -32.40 -7.22 3.03
C SER A 242 -31.92 -7.13 4.48
N ASN A 243 -32.41 -6.13 5.23
CA ASN A 243 -32.08 -5.91 6.64
C ASN A 243 -30.57 -5.78 6.91
N LEU A 244 -29.85 -5.09 6.01
CA LEU A 244 -28.42 -4.89 6.14
C LEU A 244 -28.10 -4.16 7.46
N THR A 245 -27.26 -4.78 8.27
CA THR A 245 -26.70 -4.17 9.49
C THR A 245 -25.19 -4.33 9.48
N LEU A 246 -24.48 -3.23 9.67
CA LEU A 246 -23.03 -3.16 9.77
C LEU A 246 -22.66 -2.82 11.21
N ASN A 247 -21.67 -3.52 11.77
CA ASN A 247 -21.19 -3.29 13.13
C ASN A 247 -19.68 -3.13 13.12
N ASP A 248 -19.22 -2.15 13.88
CA ASP A 248 -17.82 -1.86 14.14
C ASP A 248 -17.66 -1.41 15.61
N VAL A 249 -16.44 -1.12 16.02
CA VAL A 249 -16.10 -0.62 17.34
C VAL A 249 -15.05 0.48 17.21
N THR A 250 -15.11 1.48 18.07
CA THR A 250 -14.01 2.44 18.18
C THR A 250 -12.72 1.69 18.52
N PRO A 251 -11.62 1.86 17.75
CA PRO A 251 -10.34 1.24 18.07
C PRO A 251 -9.86 1.59 19.49
N ALA A 252 -9.02 0.74 20.07
CA ALA A 252 -8.41 1.03 21.37
C ALA A 252 -7.62 2.35 21.33
N TYR A 253 -7.63 3.09 22.44
CA TYR A 253 -6.99 4.41 22.58
C TYR A 253 -7.52 5.47 21.59
N THR A 254 -8.81 5.37 21.25
CA THR A 254 -9.50 6.37 20.46
C THR A 254 -10.86 6.71 21.06
N THR A 255 -11.28 7.96 20.90
CA THR A 255 -12.59 8.46 21.31
C THR A 255 -13.46 8.75 20.08
N PHE A 256 -14.74 8.38 20.11
CA PHE A 256 -15.68 8.65 19.02
C PHE A 256 -15.81 10.16 18.73
N VAL A 257 -15.87 10.53 17.45
CA VAL A 257 -16.07 11.93 17.01
C VAL A 257 -17.37 12.08 16.25
N SER A 258 -17.58 11.29 15.19
CA SER A 258 -18.77 11.38 14.35
C SER A 258 -18.99 10.09 13.56
N SER A 259 -20.18 9.95 12.96
CA SER A 259 -20.51 8.85 12.04
C SER A 259 -21.54 9.34 11.03
N THR A 260 -21.48 8.88 9.78
CA THR A 260 -22.46 9.17 8.74
C THR A 260 -22.58 8.01 7.76
N ALA A 261 -23.66 7.96 6.98
CA ALA A 261 -23.67 7.21 5.74
C ALA A 261 -23.01 8.04 4.63
N GLY A 262 -22.31 7.36 3.73
CA GLY A 262 -21.80 7.93 2.49
C GLY A 262 -22.76 7.74 1.33
N THR A 263 -22.24 7.38 0.16
CA THR A 263 -23.08 7.00 -0.98
C THR A 263 -23.76 5.66 -0.69
N THR A 264 -25.08 5.63 -0.81
CA THR A 264 -25.91 4.43 -0.61
C THR A 264 -26.83 4.22 -1.82
N PRO A 265 -27.01 2.99 -2.33
CA PRO A 265 -27.94 2.73 -3.42
C PRO A 265 -29.37 3.14 -3.07
N ALA A 266 -30.13 3.66 -4.05
CA ALA A 266 -31.49 4.16 -3.81
C ALA A 266 -32.47 3.07 -3.29
N THR A 267 -32.18 1.80 -3.56
CA THR A 267 -32.98 0.65 -3.08
C THR A 267 -32.72 0.33 -1.60
N LEU A 268 -31.60 0.81 -1.06
CA LEU A 268 -31.23 0.68 0.34
C LEU A 268 -31.58 2.00 1.06
N THR A 269 -32.67 1.98 1.82
CA THR A 269 -33.34 3.15 2.37
C THR A 269 -33.18 3.26 3.88
N ALA A 270 -33.55 4.43 4.44
CA ALA A 270 -33.65 4.71 5.88
C ALA A 270 -32.47 4.16 6.73
N CYS A 271 -31.28 4.73 6.53
CA CYS A 271 -30.13 4.42 7.37
C CYS A 271 -30.31 5.00 8.78
N ASN A 272 -30.24 4.14 9.79
CA ASN A 272 -30.15 4.51 11.21
C ASN A 272 -28.84 4.02 11.82
N LYS A 273 -28.34 4.70 12.85
CA LYS A 273 -27.10 4.37 13.55
C LYS A 273 -27.24 4.40 15.07
N THR A 274 -26.42 3.57 15.72
CA THR A 274 -26.17 3.56 17.15
C THR A 274 -24.67 3.71 17.37
N THR A 275 -24.28 4.62 18.26
CA THR A 275 -22.88 5.00 18.48
C THR A 275 -22.61 5.17 19.98
N PRO A 276 -21.35 5.39 20.41
CA PRO A 276 -21.06 5.74 21.80
C PRO A 276 -21.77 7.02 22.30
N ALA A 277 -22.26 7.89 21.40
CA ALA A 277 -23.02 9.08 21.75
C ALA A 277 -24.52 8.81 22.05
N ASN A 278 -25.02 7.61 21.74
CA ASN A 278 -26.39 7.17 22.05
C ASN A 278 -26.38 5.67 22.43
N PRO A 279 -25.70 5.28 23.52
CA PRO A 279 -25.65 3.90 23.93
C PRO A 279 -27.04 3.40 24.36
N PRO A 280 -27.35 2.11 24.21
CA PRO A 280 -28.60 1.54 24.72
C PRO A 280 -28.84 1.94 26.19
N PRO A 281 -30.06 2.35 26.56
CA PRO A 281 -31.32 2.19 25.83
C PRO A 281 -31.71 3.38 24.92
N ALA A 282 -30.82 4.34 24.68
CA ALA A 282 -31.14 5.46 23.79
C ALA A 282 -31.49 4.95 22.38
N PRO A 283 -32.49 5.54 21.70
CA PRO A 283 -32.89 5.08 20.37
C PRO A 283 -31.78 5.32 19.33
N ALA A 284 -31.78 4.48 18.29
CA ALA A 284 -31.00 4.74 17.09
C ALA A 284 -31.45 6.05 16.44
N VAL A 285 -30.52 6.77 15.83
CA VAL A 285 -30.78 8.04 15.14
C VAL A 285 -30.53 7.89 13.64
N ALA A 286 -31.13 8.74 12.81
CA ALA A 286 -30.84 8.71 11.37
C ALA A 286 -29.33 8.90 11.11
N CYS A 287 -28.78 8.24 10.09
CA CYS A 287 -27.34 8.29 9.82
C CYS A 287 -26.82 9.71 9.53
N GLY A 288 -27.66 10.59 8.98
CA GLY A 288 -27.34 12.00 8.76
C GLY A 288 -27.47 12.90 10.00
N ALA A 289 -27.97 12.39 11.13
CA ALA A 289 -28.09 13.19 12.35
C ALA A 289 -26.70 13.45 12.97
N ALA A 290 -26.41 14.70 13.28
CA ALA A 290 -25.18 15.06 14.01
C ALA A 290 -25.24 14.52 15.44
N GLN A 291 -24.10 14.05 15.96
CA GLN A 291 -23.96 13.56 17.32
C GLN A 291 -22.72 14.18 17.97
N PRO A 292 -22.71 14.38 19.29
CA PRO A 292 -21.54 14.90 19.98
C PRO A 292 -20.39 13.89 19.96
N ALA A 293 -19.16 14.40 19.94
CA ALA A 293 -17.97 13.60 20.16
C ALA A 293 -17.90 13.14 21.64
N GLY A 294 -17.23 12.02 21.87
CA GLY A 294 -17.03 11.44 23.20
C GLY A 294 -17.41 9.96 23.27
N GLY A 295 -16.83 9.27 24.25
CA GLY A 295 -17.09 7.86 24.51
C GLY A 295 -16.32 6.90 23.61
N THR A 296 -16.38 5.63 23.99
CA THR A 296 -15.81 4.48 23.27
C THR A 296 -16.84 3.36 23.23
N GLY A 297 -16.74 2.47 22.26
CA GLY A 297 -17.60 1.30 22.14
C GLY A 297 -18.19 1.11 20.74
N PRO A 298 -19.33 0.41 20.64
CA PRO A 298 -19.86 -0.04 19.36
C PRO A 298 -20.35 1.10 18.49
N VAL A 299 -20.14 0.97 17.18
CA VAL A 299 -20.74 1.79 16.13
C VAL A 299 -21.51 0.84 15.21
N SER A 300 -22.81 1.07 15.04
CA SER A 300 -23.69 0.20 14.27
C SER A 300 -24.52 1.02 13.30
N TRP A 301 -24.73 0.51 12.09
CA TRP A 301 -25.59 1.08 11.07
C TRP A 301 -26.58 0.03 10.58
N SER A 302 -27.86 0.37 10.54
CA SER A 302 -28.94 -0.48 10.03
C SER A 302 -29.65 0.21 8.89
N PHE A 303 -29.97 -0.55 7.85
CA PHE A 303 -30.67 -0.07 6.66
C PHE A 303 -31.97 -0.83 6.44
N THR A 304 -32.98 -0.15 5.89
CA THR A 304 -34.18 -0.78 5.35
C THR A 304 -34.07 -0.94 3.83
N GLY A 305 -35.02 -1.66 3.22
CA GLY A 305 -34.99 -1.95 1.79
C GLY A 305 -33.98 -3.05 1.43
N THR A 306 -33.43 -2.98 0.22
CA THR A 306 -32.58 -4.04 -0.32
C THR A 306 -31.32 -3.51 -0.99
N LEU A 307 -30.22 -4.21 -0.77
CA LEU A 307 -29.00 -4.10 -1.54
C LEU A 307 -29.07 -5.11 -2.69
N SER A 308 -29.34 -4.64 -3.91
CA SER A 308 -29.42 -5.48 -5.11
C SER A 308 -28.09 -6.21 -5.39
N PRO A 309 -28.08 -7.30 -6.18
CA PRO A 309 -26.85 -7.91 -6.70
C PRO A 309 -25.94 -6.86 -7.35
N GLY A 310 -24.65 -6.87 -7.01
CA GLY A 310 -23.67 -5.86 -7.43
C GLY A 310 -23.84 -4.47 -6.79
N GLY A 311 -24.87 -4.29 -5.95
CA GLY A 311 -25.09 -3.04 -5.23
C GLY A 311 -24.00 -2.78 -4.21
N THR A 312 -23.51 -1.55 -4.15
CA THR A 312 -22.45 -1.13 -3.23
C THR A 312 -22.74 0.21 -2.59
N GLY A 313 -22.24 0.43 -1.39
CA GLY A 313 -22.28 1.71 -0.69
C GLY A 313 -21.26 1.75 0.44
N PHE A 314 -21.26 2.83 1.23
CA PHE A 314 -20.33 2.92 2.35
C PHE A 314 -20.87 3.74 3.52
N VAL A 315 -20.32 3.47 4.71
CA VAL A 315 -20.49 4.28 5.92
C VAL A 315 -19.14 4.85 6.35
N LEU A 316 -19.19 5.97 7.07
CA LEU A 316 -18.03 6.67 7.60
C LEU A 316 -18.16 6.81 9.11
N PHE A 317 -17.06 6.68 9.84
CA PHE A 317 -16.98 7.17 11.21
C PHE A 317 -15.61 7.75 11.54
N GLN A 318 -15.61 8.78 12.38
CA GLN A 318 -14.41 9.42 12.84
C GLN A 318 -14.14 9.12 14.31
N VAL A 319 -12.88 8.94 14.63
CA VAL A 319 -12.37 8.83 16.00
C VAL A 319 -11.18 9.75 16.18
N LYS A 320 -10.94 10.20 17.40
CA LYS A 320 -9.74 10.96 17.79
C LYS A 320 -8.82 10.03 18.56
N VAL A 321 -7.53 10.03 18.23
CA VAL A 321 -6.50 9.29 18.98
C VAL A 321 -6.26 10.01 20.31
N ASP A 322 -6.32 9.27 21.41
CA ASP A 322 -6.20 9.81 22.77
C ASP A 322 -4.76 10.22 23.14
#